data_AF-A0A096CXK5-F1
#
_entry.id   AF-A0A096CXK5-F1
#
_cell.length_a   1.000
_cell.length_b   1.000
_cell.length_c   1.000
_cell.angle_alpha   90.00
_cell.angle_beta   90.00
_cell.angle_gamma   90.00
#
_symmetry.space_group_name_H-M   'P 1'
#
loop_
_entity.id
_entity.type
_entity.pdbx_description
1 polymer ?
#
loop_
_entity_poly.entity_id
_entity_poly.type
_entity_poly.pdbx_seq_one_letter_code
_entity_poly.pdbx_strand_id
1 'polypeptide(L)'
;MNMKKEIKKAILDVLMASIDKGNYGMLSTREASYQSYKILATEKVQIKGNNIMQDGKLVGVIKRRYSSRKVQLMYKELKPCIVWS
;
A
#
# COMPACT_ATOMS: atom_id res chain seq x y z
N MET A 1 18.30 -8.94 -9.45
CA MET A 1 17.21 -8.42 -8.61
C MET A 1 15.90 -8.54 -9.39
N ASN A 2 14.81 -9.00 -8.77
CA ASN A 2 13.55 -9.26 -9.49
C ASN A 2 12.67 -8.02 -9.36
N MET A 3 12.60 -7.21 -10.43
CA MET A 3 11.93 -5.88 -10.44
C MET A 3 10.51 -5.91 -9.87
N LYS A 4 9.73 -6.96 -10.20
CA LYS A 4 8.37 -7.15 -9.66
C LYS A 4 8.33 -7.25 -8.13
N LYS A 5 9.36 -7.85 -7.51
CA LYS A 5 9.45 -7.97 -6.05
C LYS A 5 9.76 -6.61 -5.40
N GLU A 6 10.55 -5.77 -6.04
CA GLU A 6 10.87 -4.42 -5.55
C GLU A 6 9.68 -3.49 -5.65
N ILE A 7 8.99 -3.48 -6.80
CA ILE A 7 7.73 -2.74 -6.96
C ILE A 7 6.72 -3.20 -5.90
N LYS A 8 6.55 -4.51 -5.70
CA LYS A 8 5.66 -5.05 -4.65
C LYS A 8 6.01 -4.50 -3.27
N LYS A 9 7.29 -4.45 -2.93
CA LYS A 9 7.76 -3.91 -1.64
C LYS A 9 7.48 -2.42 -1.52
N ALA A 10 7.79 -1.64 -2.57
CA ALA A 10 7.54 -0.20 -2.60
C ALA A 10 6.04 0.12 -2.46
N ILE A 11 5.17 -0.61 -3.17
CA ILE A 11 3.71 -0.46 -3.04
C ILE A 11 3.27 -0.77 -1.61
N LEU A 12 3.71 -1.90 -1.04
CA LEU A 12 3.34 -2.28 0.32
C LEU A 12 3.83 -1.26 1.36
N ASP A 13 5.00 -0.68 1.14
CA ASP A 13 5.55 0.32 2.06
C ASP A 13 4.70 1.60 2.09
N VAL A 14 4.38 2.14 0.91
CA VAL A 14 3.48 3.30 0.76
C VAL A 14 2.08 3.02 1.32
N LEU A 15 1.52 1.85 1.01
CA LEU A 15 0.21 1.45 1.54
C LEU A 15 0.21 1.34 3.05
N MET A 16 1.24 0.74 3.64
CA MET A 16 1.31 0.57 5.09
C MET A 16 1.46 1.91 5.81
N ALA A 17 2.18 2.89 5.26
CA ALA A 17 2.23 4.24 5.83
C ALA A 17 0.85 4.92 5.77
N SER A 18 0.14 4.79 4.65
CA SER A 18 -1.23 5.30 4.53
C SER A 18 -2.20 4.61 5.50
N ILE A 19 -2.06 3.30 5.70
CA ILE A 19 -2.87 2.51 6.64
C ILE A 19 -2.58 2.92 8.08
N ASP A 20 -1.31 3.13 8.43
CA ASP A 20 -0.92 3.57 9.77
C ASP A 20 -1.53 4.94 10.10
N LYS A 21 -1.45 5.87 9.15
CA LYS A 21 -2.11 7.18 9.23
C LYS A 21 -3.64 7.05 9.36
N GLY A 22 -4.27 6.15 8.62
CA GLY A 22 -5.71 5.89 8.73
C GLY A 22 -6.12 5.27 10.06
N ASN A 23 -5.28 4.39 10.63
CA ASN A 23 -5.54 3.70 11.88
C ASN A 23 -5.29 4.56 13.13
N TYR A 24 -4.29 5.44 13.07
CA TYR A 24 -3.78 6.15 14.25
C TYR A 24 -3.83 7.68 14.13
N GLY A 25 -4.17 8.23 12.97
CA GLY A 25 -4.27 9.67 12.75
C GLY A 25 -2.95 10.37 13.07
N MET A 26 -2.97 11.33 14.00
CA MET A 26 -1.78 12.06 14.46
C MET A 26 -0.78 11.18 15.23
N LEU A 27 -1.20 9.99 15.70
CA LEU A 27 -0.34 9.04 16.41
C LEU A 27 0.36 8.03 15.47
N SER A 28 0.25 8.22 14.15
CA SER A 28 0.96 7.36 13.20
C SER A 28 2.47 7.52 13.36
N THR A 29 3.18 6.39 13.42
CA THR A 29 4.65 6.38 13.54
C THR A 29 5.34 5.88 12.28
N ARG A 30 4.56 5.37 11.32
CA ARG A 30 5.09 4.85 10.06
C ARG A 30 5.03 5.88 8.95
N GLU A 31 6.19 6.13 8.35
CA GLU A 31 6.33 6.83 7.08
C GLU A 31 6.85 5.88 6.00
N ALA A 32 6.49 6.15 4.75
CA ALA A 32 7.00 5.40 3.62
C ALA A 32 8.37 5.94 3.21
N SER A 33 9.27 5.05 2.80
CA SER A 33 10.61 5.45 2.38
C SER A 33 10.57 6.30 1.12
N TYR A 34 11.42 7.33 1.06
CA TYR A 34 11.67 8.09 -0.16
C TYR A 34 12.06 7.19 -1.35
N GLN A 35 12.82 6.13 -1.09
CA GLN A 35 13.21 5.17 -2.12
C GLN A 35 11.99 4.41 -2.69
N SER A 36 11.00 4.10 -1.85
CA SER A 36 9.74 3.48 -2.30
C SER A 36 9.01 4.41 -3.27
N TYR A 37 8.88 5.69 -2.93
CA TYR A 37 8.26 6.68 -3.84
C TYR A 37 9.03 6.82 -5.16
N LYS A 38 10.36 6.86 -5.10
CA LYS A 38 11.22 6.92 -6.29
C LYS A 38 11.00 5.73 -7.21
N ILE A 39 10.94 4.50 -6.66
CA ILE A 39 10.66 3.29 -7.44
C ILE A 39 9.29 3.37 -8.13
N LEU A 40 8.24 3.77 -7.41
CA LEU A 40 6.90 3.90 -7.99
C LEU A 40 6.85 4.95 -9.11
N ALA A 41 7.55 6.08 -8.94
CA ALA A 41 7.63 7.12 -9.96
C ALA A 41 8.39 6.65 -11.21
N THR A 42 9.56 6.02 -11.04
CA THR A 42 10.37 5.48 -12.15
C THR A 42 9.61 4.43 -12.93
N GLU A 43 8.93 3.52 -12.23
CA GLU A 43 8.16 2.42 -12.83
C GLU A 43 6.75 2.85 -13.26
N LYS A 44 6.41 4.14 -13.09
CA LYS A 44 5.12 4.75 -13.43
C LYS A 44 3.92 3.98 -12.86
N VAL A 45 4.09 3.53 -11.61
CA VAL A 45 3.07 2.83 -10.84
C VAL A 45 2.21 3.83 -10.07
N GLN A 46 0.90 3.71 -10.21
CA GLN A 46 -0.09 4.53 -9.51
C GLN A 46 -1.07 3.62 -8.76
N ILE A 47 -1.41 4.01 -7.55
CA ILE A 47 -2.43 3.33 -6.73
C ILE A 47 -3.71 4.16 -6.84
N LYS A 48 -4.75 3.59 -7.48
CA LYS A 48 -6.08 4.22 -7.63
C LYS A 48 -7.10 3.40 -6.87
N GLY A 49 -7.43 3.82 -5.64
CA GLY A 49 -8.31 3.07 -4.74
C GLY A 49 -7.71 1.70 -4.39
N ASN A 50 -8.28 0.63 -4.95
CA ASN A 50 -7.77 -0.74 -4.83
C ASN A 50 -7.03 -1.23 -6.07
N ASN A 51 -6.93 -0.43 -7.12
CA ASN A 51 -6.28 -0.83 -8.36
C ASN A 51 -4.84 -0.34 -8.39
N ILE A 52 -3.94 -1.20 -8.86
CA ILE A 52 -2.55 -0.86 -9.15
C ILE A 52 -2.45 -0.71 -10.66
N MET A 53 -2.15 0.51 -11.09
CA MET A 53 -1.97 0.87 -12.48
C MET A 53 -0.47 1.01 -12.76
N GLN A 54 0.03 0.48 -13.86
CA GLN A 54 1.38 0.73 -14.35
C GLN A 54 1.29 1.17 -15.81
N ASP A 55 1.87 2.32 -16.14
CA ASP A 55 1.77 2.90 -17.50
C ASP A 55 0.33 2.97 -18.04
N GLY A 56 -0.63 3.28 -17.17
CA GLY A 56 -2.05 3.36 -17.52
C GLY A 56 -2.78 2.01 -17.69
N LYS A 57 -2.10 0.88 -17.48
CA LYS A 57 -2.70 -0.47 -17.51
C LYS A 57 -2.94 -1.00 -16.11
N LEU A 58 -4.04 -1.70 -15.89
CA LEU A 58 -4.30 -2.41 -14.64
C LEU A 58 -3.35 -3.61 -14.54
N VAL A 59 -2.46 -3.60 -13.55
CA VAL A 59 -1.48 -4.68 -13.33
C VAL A 59 -1.76 -5.50 -12.08
N GLY A 60 -2.59 -5.00 -11.18
CA GLY A 60 -2.95 -5.74 -9.98
C GLY A 60 -4.01 -5.05 -9.15
N VAL A 61 -4.45 -5.76 -8.11
CA VAL A 61 -5.50 -5.33 -7.19
C VAL A 61 -5.02 -5.50 -5.75
N ILE A 62 -5.32 -4.51 -4.93
CA ILE A 62 -5.09 -4.48 -3.49
C ILE A 62 -6.32 -5.08 -2.82
N LYS A 63 -6.15 -6.25 -2.21
CA LYS A 63 -7.14 -6.86 -1.32
C LYS A 63 -6.86 -6.35 0.10
N ARG A 64 -7.63 -5.34 0.51
CA ARG A 64 -7.59 -4.78 1.86
C ARG A 64 -8.12 -5.79 2.88
N ARG A 65 -7.62 -5.69 4.11
CA ARG A 65 -8.01 -6.57 5.22
C ARG A 65 -8.23 -5.73 6.46
N TYR A 66 -9.17 -6.14 7.31
CA TYR A 66 -9.49 -5.44 8.53
C TYR A 66 -9.43 -6.41 9.71
N SER A 67 -9.12 -5.86 10.89
CA SER A 67 -9.19 -6.60 12.15
C SER A 67 -10.60 -7.17 12.36
N SER A 68 -10.69 -8.39 12.88
CA SER A 68 -11.98 -8.99 13.27
C SER A 68 -12.56 -8.39 14.55
N ARG A 69 -11.72 -7.73 15.35
CA ARG A 69 -12.11 -7.08 16.60
C ARG A 69 -12.09 -5.56 16.44
N LYS A 70 -13.11 -4.92 17.02
CA LYS A 70 -13.27 -3.46 17.09
C LYS A 70 -12.51 -2.94 18.31
N VAL A 71 -11.62 -1.96 18.13
CA VAL A 71 -10.87 -1.30 19.20
C VAL A 71 -11.03 0.20 19.02
N GLN A 72 -11.34 0.94 20.09
CA GLN A 72 -11.58 2.40 20.02
C GLN A 72 -12.60 2.76 18.92
N LEU A 73 -13.69 1.99 18.86
CA LEU A 73 -14.78 2.13 17.88
C LEU A 73 -14.39 1.94 16.40
N MET A 74 -13.19 1.48 16.09
CA MET A 74 -12.71 1.26 14.71
C MET A 74 -12.29 -0.19 14.47
N TYR A 75 -12.49 -0.67 13.25
CA TYR A 75 -11.79 -1.86 12.74
C TYR A 75 -10.50 -1.40 12.06
N LYS A 76 -9.36 -1.75 12.66
CA LYS A 76 -8.05 -1.36 12.10
C LYS A 76 -7.83 -2.04 10.76
N GLU A 77 -7.40 -1.28 9.77
CA GLU A 77 -6.92 -1.84 8.52
C GLU A 77 -5.58 -2.54 8.76
N LEU A 78 -5.43 -3.76 8.25
CA LEU A 78 -4.27 -4.61 8.39
C LEU A 78 -3.44 -4.60 7.11
N LYS A 79 -2.25 -5.20 7.17
CA LYS A 79 -1.41 -5.39 5.97
C LYS A 79 -2.23 -6.01 4.82
N PRO A 80 -2.34 -5.33 3.68
CA PRO A 80 -3.13 -5.80 2.55
C PRO A 80 -2.37 -6.85 1.74
N CYS A 81 -3.11 -7.57 0.89
CA CYS A 81 -2.53 -8.49 -0.09
C CYS A 81 -2.60 -7.88 -1.49
N ILE A 82 -1.50 -7.97 -2.24
CA ILE A 82 -1.46 -7.57 -3.64
C ILE A 82 -1.62 -8.83 -4.49
N VAL A 83 -2.65 -8.83 -5.33
CA VAL A 83 -2.92 -9.85 -6.34
C VAL A 83 -2.55 -9.23 -7.69
N TRP A 84 -1.55 -9.79 -8.36
CA TRP A 84 -1.16 -9.37 -9.70
C TRP A 84 -2.12 -9.97 -10.72
N SER A 85 -2.47 -9.19 -11.74
CA SER A 85 -3.24 -9.65 -12.90
C SER A 85 -2.35 -10.35 -13.92
#